data_AF-A0A2D5TPJ0-F1
#
_entry.id   AF-A0A2D5TPJ0-F1
#
_cell.length_a   1.000
_cell.length_b   1.000
_cell.length_c   1.000
_cell.angle_alpha   90.00
_cell.angle_beta   90.00
_cell.angle_gamma   90.00
#
_symmetry.space_group_name_H-M   'P 1'
#
loop_
_entity.id
_entity.type
_entity.pdbx_description
1 polymer ?
#
loop_
_entity_poly.entity_id
_entity_poly.type
_entity_poly.pdbx_seq_one_letter_code
_entity_poly.pdbx_strand_id
1 'polypeptide(L)' 'METNTCRICGSNKLMKGLKITDFGHGNVKKDLSIYIPTTDRAFFNKFERGTINAQVCGSCGNMELSIANFRELWEAYNK' A
#
# COMPACT_ATOMS: atom_id res chain seq x y z
N MET A 1 8.55 -1.56 -16.99
CA MET A 1 9.88 -2.10 -16.59
C MET A 1 10.01 -1.87 -15.09
N GLU A 2 10.17 -2.93 -14.30
CA GLU A 2 10.51 -2.74 -12.88
C GLU A 2 11.91 -2.15 -12.79
N THR A 3 12.02 -0.97 -12.16
CA THR A 3 13.31 -0.38 -11.83
C THR A 3 13.97 -1.21 -10.74
N ASN A 4 15.04 -1.92 -11.08
CA ASN A 4 15.85 -2.71 -10.13
C ASN A 4 16.88 -1.86 -9.36
N THR A 5 16.75 -0.54 -9.40
CA THR A 5 17.61 0.41 -8.71
C THR A 5 16.77 1.42 -7.96
N CYS A 6 17.28 1.86 -6.81
CA CYS A 6 16.68 2.93 -6.02
C CYS A 6 16.68 4.23 -6.83
N ARG A 7 15.52 4.87 -6.95
CA ARG A 7 15.37 6.12 -7.71
C ARG A 7 16.10 7.30 -7.07
N ILE A 8 16.41 7.21 -5.78
CA ILE A 8 17.07 8.28 -5.02
C ILE A 8 18.60 8.17 -5.06
N CYS A 9 19.17 6.97 -4.88
CA CYS A 9 20.62 6.80 -4.76
C CYS A 9 21.25 5.88 -5.81
N GLY A 10 20.47 5.31 -6.72
CA GLY A 10 20.95 4.41 -7.78
C GLY A 10 21.35 3.00 -7.31
N SER A 11 21.35 2.71 -6.01
CA SER A 11 21.72 1.40 -5.47
C SER A 11 20.75 0.29 -5.90
N ASN A 12 21.27 -0.92 -6.11
CA ASN A 12 20.49 -2.13 -6.38
C ASN A 12 20.05 -2.88 -5.11
N LYS A 13 20.41 -2.39 -3.91
CA LYS A 13 20.01 -3.00 -2.63
C LYS A 13 18.56 -2.65 -2.31
N LEU A 14 17.61 -3.34 -2.95
CA LEU A 14 16.17 -3.13 -2.77
C LEU A 14 15.54 -4.34 -2.06
N MET A 15 14.85 -4.09 -0.96
CA MET A 15 13.95 -5.04 -0.30
C MET A 15 12.54 -4.81 -0.85
N LYS A 16 12.03 -5.74 -1.66
CA LYS A 16 10.73 -5.63 -2.35
C LYS A 16 9.64 -6.46 -1.65
N GLY A 17 8.38 -6.13 -1.91
CA GLY A 17 7.23 -6.92 -1.47
C GLY A 17 7.02 -6.91 0.06
N LEU A 18 7.50 -5.87 0.73
CA LEU A 18 7.33 -5.72 2.17
C LEU A 18 5.90 -5.27 2.48
N LYS A 19 5.38 -5.74 3.62
CA LYS A 19 4.10 -5.30 4.17
C LYS A 19 4.32 -4.30 5.29
N ILE A 20 3.47 -3.29 5.37
CA ILE A 20 3.40 -2.39 6.53
C ILE A 20 2.32 -2.93 7.45
N THR A 21 2.72 -3.26 8.68
CA THR A 21 1.81 -3.75 9.71
C THR A 21 1.62 -2.70 10.79
N ASP A 22 0.37 -2.39 11.12
CA ASP A 22 -0.01 -1.64 12.30
C ASP A 22 -0.31 -2.61 13.47
N PHE A 23 0.00 -2.19 14.69
CA PHE A 23 -0.33 -2.92 15.91
C PHE A 23 -1.59 -2.31 16.52
N GLY A 24 -2.72 -2.95 16.24
CA GLY A 24 -4.00 -2.54 16.82
C GLY A 24 -4.11 -2.90 18.30
N HIS A 25 -5.28 -2.57 18.87
CA HIS A 25 -5.63 -2.97 20.24
C HIS A 25 -5.42 -4.49 20.45
N GLY A 26 -4.73 -4.85 21.54
CA GLY A 26 -4.41 -6.24 21.87
C GLY A 26 -3.19 -6.83 21.14
N ASN A 27 -2.28 -6.00 20.59
CA ASN A 27 -1.08 -6.44 19.86
C ASN A 27 -1.35 -7.29 18.61
N VAL A 28 -2.55 -7.18 18.03
CA VAL A 28 -2.89 -7.87 16.79
C VAL A 28 -2.27 -7.12 15.62
N LYS A 29 -1.38 -7.80 14.87
CA LYS A 29 -0.82 -7.28 13.63
C LYS A 29 -1.92 -7.17 12.57
N LYS A 30 -2.09 -5.98 12.01
CA LYS A 30 -2.99 -5.73 10.86
C LYS A 30 -2.20 -5.10 9.73
N ASP A 31 -2.38 -5.61 8.52
CA ASP A 31 -1.81 -4.97 7.33
C ASP A 31 -2.45 -3.60 7.13
N LEU A 32 -1.62 -2.56 6.99
CA LEU A 32 -2.07 -1.22 6.62
C LEU A 32 -2.73 -1.28 5.24
N SER A 33 -3.82 -0.54 5.04
CA SER A 33 -4.60 -0.59 3.81
C SER A 33 -5.28 0.74 3.53
N ILE A 34 -5.54 1.00 2.25
CA ILE A 34 -6.35 2.13 1.82
C ILE A 34 -7.81 1.69 1.71
N TYR A 35 -8.75 2.58 2.02
CA TYR A 35 -10.18 2.32 1.89
C TYR A 35 -10.82 3.39 1.02
N ILE A 36 -11.66 2.97 0.07
CA ILE A 36 -12.49 3.86 -0.73
C ILE A 36 -13.96 3.56 -0.41
N PRO A 37 -14.71 4.54 0.13
CA PRO A 37 -16.15 4.38 0.33
C PRO A 37 -16.84 4.20 -1.03
N THR A 38 -17.68 3.17 -1.17
CA THR A 38 -18.42 2.89 -2.41
C THR A 38 -19.94 3.05 -2.26
N THR A 39 -20.39 3.52 -1.10
CA THR A 39 -21.80 3.79 -0.82
C THR A 39 -21.94 5.07 -0.01
N ASP A 40 -22.90 5.91 -0.38
CA ASP A 40 -23.24 7.14 0.36
C ASP A 40 -24.41 6.91 1.35
N ARG A 41 -24.56 5.67 1.84
CA ARG A 41 -25.67 5.29 2.72
C ARG A 41 -25.15 5.01 4.12
N ALA A 42 -25.59 5.84 5.08
CA ALA A 42 -25.21 5.79 6.50
C ALA A 42 -25.36 4.42 7.21
N PHE A 43 -26.11 3.48 6.62
CA PHE A 43 -26.40 2.16 7.22
C PHE A 43 -25.71 0.96 6.54
N PHE A 44 -25.09 1.13 5.37
CA PHE A 44 -24.37 0.05 4.68
C PHE A 44 -23.08 0.60 4.11
N ASN A 45 -22.03 0.60 4.93
CA ASN A 45 -20.70 1.00 4.51
C ASN A 45 -20.07 -0.15 3.71
N LYS A 46 -20.04 -0.01 2.38
CA LYS A 46 -19.18 -0.84 1.54
C LYS A 46 -17.91 -0.06 1.25
N PHE A 47 -16.78 -0.76 1.31
CA PHE A 47 -15.49 -0.19 0.99
C PHE A 47 -14.74 -1.13 0.06
N GLU A 48 -14.03 -0.55 -0.89
CA GLU A 48 -12.97 -1.26 -1.60
C GLU A 48 -11.65 -1.05 -0.87
N ARG A 49 -10.94 -2.16 -0.60
CA ARG A 49 -9.71 -2.18 0.20
C ARG A 49 -8.49 -2.33 -0.69
N GLY A 50 -7.55 -1.41 -0.54
CA GLY A 50 -6.25 -1.39 -1.20
C GLY A 50 -5.17 -2.08 -0.40
N THR A 51 -4.49 -3.08 -0.98
CA THR A 51 -3.29 -3.68 -0.37
C THR A 51 -2.06 -2.83 -0.66
N ILE A 52 -1.42 -2.32 0.39
CA ILE A 52 -0.19 -1.53 0.29
C ILE A 52 1.03 -2.47 0.26
N ASN A 53 1.87 -2.29 -0.75
CA ASN A 53 3.19 -2.89 -0.83
C ASN A 53 4.25 -1.81 -0.58
N ALA A 54 5.32 -2.18 0.11
CA ALA A 54 6.47 -1.34 0.34
C ALA A 54 7.73 -1.93 -0.31
N GLN A 55 8.57 -1.04 -0.80
CA GLN A 55 9.94 -1.32 -1.23
C GLN A 55 10.87 -0.40 -0.45
N VAL A 56 11.90 -0.95 0.19
CA VAL A 56 12.87 -0.17 0.99
C VAL A 56 14.27 -0.35 0.42
N CYS A 57 14.98 0.76 0.22
CA CYS A 57 16.38 0.75 -0.17
C CYS A 57 17.27 0.51 1.04
N GLY A 58 18.04 -0.57 1.02
CA GLY A 58 19.00 -0.91 2.07
C GLY A 58 20.28 -0.06 2.06
N SER A 59 20.45 0.88 1.13
CA SER A 59 21.62 1.78 1.10
C SER A 59 21.34 3.18 1.64
N CYS A 60 20.20 3.78 1.27
CA CYS A 60 19.85 5.14 1.71
C CYS A 60 18.58 5.21 2.57
N GLY A 61 17.91 4.08 2.82
CA GLY A 61 16.69 4.04 3.63
C GLY A 61 15.42 4.54 2.93
N ASN A 62 15.49 5.00 1.68
CA ASN A 62 14.31 5.45 0.94
C ASN A 62 13.27 4.33 0.85
N MET A 63 12.00 4.67 1.08
CA MET A 63 10.86 3.78 0.96
C MET A 63 9.92 4.25 -0.14
N GLU A 64 9.53 3.33 -1.01
CA GLU A 64 8.51 3.54 -2.04
C GLU A 64 7.29 2.68 -1.70
N LEU A 65 6.10 3.25 -1.84
CA LEU A 65 4.83 2.57 -1.60
C LEU A 65 4.07 2.41 -2.91
N SER A 66 3.41 1.26 -3.07
CA SER A 66 2.53 0.99 -4.20
C SER A 66 1.27 0.27 -3.74
N ILE A 67 0.22 0.31 -4.56
CA ILE A 67 -1.02 -0.41 -4.32
C ILE A 67 -1.14 -1.54 -5.33
N ALA A 68 -1.37 -2.76 -4.85
CA ALA A 68 -1.50 -3.95 -5.71
C ALA A 68 -2.71 -3.84 -6.65
N ASN A 69 -3.86 -3.47 -6.09
CA ASN A 69 -5.16 -3.41 -6.76
C ASN A 69 -5.57 -1.96 -7.08
N PHE A 70 -4.64 -1.18 -7.66
CA PHE A 70 -4.84 0.26 -7.88
C PHE A 70 -5.95 0.57 -8.90
N ARG A 71 -6.20 -0.35 -9.85
CA ARG A 71 -7.24 -0.17 -10.88
C ARG A 71 -8.63 -0.32 -10.28
N GLU A 72 -8.85 -1.35 -9.47
CA GLU A 72 -10.13 -1.56 -8.78
C GLU A 72 -10.44 -0.39 -7.86
N LEU A 73 -9.42 0.14 -7.15
CA LEU A 73 -9.57 1.33 -6.34
C LEU A 73 -9.95 2.57 -7.18
N TRP A 74 -9.29 2.77 -8.32
CA TRP A 74 -9.61 3.90 -9.18
C TRP A 74 -11.03 3.82 -9.76
N GLU A 75 -11.46 2.63 -10.18
CA GLU A 75 -12.83 2.39 -10.61
C GLU A 75 -13.84 2.63 -9.49
N ALA A 76 -13.51 2.22 -8.26
CA ALA A 76 -14.35 2.46 -7.09
C ALA A 76 -14.47 3.94 -6.73
N TYR A 77 -13.40 4.71 -6.91
CA TYR A 77 -13.39 6.16 -6.62
C TYR A 77 -14.25 6.98 -7.60
N ASN A 78 -14.35 6.56 -8.85
CA ASN A 78 -15.03 7.30 -9.91
C ASN A 78 -16.48 6.86 -10.15
N LYS A 79 -17.02 5.99 -9.31
CA LYS A 79 -18.44 5.58 -9.34
C LYS A 79 -19.26 6.48 -8.42
#